data_AF-A0A073IPD8-F1
#
_entry.id   AF-A0A073IPD8-F1
#
_cell.length_a   1.000
_cell.length_b   1.000
_cell.length_c   1.000
_cell.angle_alpha   90.00
_cell.angle_beta   90.00
_cell.angle_gamma   90.00
#
_symmetry.space_group_name_H-M   'P 1'
#
loop_
_entity.id
_entity.type
_entity.pdbx_description
1 polymer ?
#
loop_
_entity_poly.entity_id
_entity_poly.type
_entity_poly.pdbx_seq_one_letter_code
_entity_poly.pdbx_strand_id
1 'polypeptide(L)' 'MIYMDLEKIYRERGIPNKYILTLVISARARQLSERKDAESDEKYISKAVEDVQKGRISYRIVDPNPPENEAAAQ' A
#
# COMPACT_ATOMS: atom_id res chain seq x y z
N MET A 1 -18.75 4.64 -9.66
CA MET A 1 -18.51 3.98 -8.36
C MET A 1 -17.64 2.77 -8.63
N ILE A 2 -16.49 2.64 -7.97
CA ILE A 2 -15.61 1.48 -8.19
C ILE A 2 -16.16 0.34 -7.34
N TYR A 3 -16.66 -0.72 -7.98
CA TYR A 3 -16.96 -1.97 -7.29
C TYR A 3 -15.64 -2.75 -7.16
N MET A 4 -15.24 -3.05 -5.92
CA MET A 4 -14.00 -3.74 -5.64
C MET A 4 -14.24 -4.91 -4.70
N ASP A 5 -13.85 -6.09 -5.18
CA ASP A 5 -13.78 -7.30 -4.37
C ASP A 5 -12.51 -7.22 -3.51
N LEU A 6 -12.65 -6.58 -2.35
CA LEU A 6 -11.56 -6.44 -1.39
C LEU A 6 -11.04 -7.80 -0.92
N GLU A 7 -11.93 -8.81 -0.83
CA GLU A 7 -11.54 -10.17 -0.43
C GLU A 7 -10.61 -10.82 -1.42
N LYS A 8 -10.94 -10.72 -2.70
CA LYS A 8 -10.07 -11.21 -3.76
C LYS A 8 -8.70 -10.52 -3.71
N ILE A 9 -8.68 -9.20 -3.58
CA ILE A 9 -7.44 -8.40 -3.64
C ILE A 9 -6.48 -8.75 -2.52
N TYR A 10 -6.93 -8.78 -1.25
CA TYR A 10 -5.98 -9.04 -0.16
C TYR A 10 -5.49 -10.49 -0.18
N ARG A 11 -6.31 -11.45 -0.60
CA ARG A 11 -5.88 -12.86 -0.74
C ARG A 11 -4.83 -13.04 -1.84
N GLU A 12 -5.06 -12.48 -3.03
CA GLU A 12 -4.13 -12.60 -4.17
C GLU A 12 -2.81 -11.85 -3.94
N ARG A 13 -2.83 -10.79 -3.15
CA ARG A 13 -1.65 -9.97 -2.84
C ARG A 13 -0.94 -10.37 -1.56
N GLY A 14 -1.39 -11.43 -0.89
CA GLY A 14 -0.82 -11.89 0.36
C GLY A 14 -0.95 -10.88 1.51
N ILE A 15 -1.92 -9.96 1.44
CA ILE A 15 -2.20 -8.96 2.47
C ILE A 15 -3.07 -9.61 3.56
N PRO A 16 -2.78 -9.43 4.86
CA PRO A 16 -3.30 -10.32 5.90
C PRO A 16 -4.79 -10.09 6.17
N ASN A 17 -5.26 -8.85 5.97
CA ASN A 17 -6.64 -8.47 6.16
C ASN A 17 -6.95 -7.15 5.43
N LYS A 18 -8.26 -6.82 5.35
CA LYS A 18 -8.75 -5.60 4.70
C LYS A 18 -8.24 -4.30 5.32
N TYR A 19 -7.86 -4.28 6.59
CA TYR A 19 -7.37 -3.07 7.26
C TYR A 19 -5.95 -2.71 6.81
N ILE A 20 -5.08 -3.72 6.70
CA ILE A 20 -3.74 -3.53 6.12
C ILE A 20 -3.87 -3.12 4.65
N LEU A 21 -4.82 -3.72 3.90
CA LEU A 21 -5.11 -3.30 2.52
C LEU A 21 -5.48 -1.81 2.46
N THR A 22 -6.34 -1.33 3.36
CA THR A 22 -6.68 0.10 3.45
C THR A 22 -5.45 0.96 3.70
N LEU A 23 -4.58 0.58 4.64
CA LEU A 23 -3.34 1.32 4.92
C LEU A 23 -2.42 1.39 3.70
N VAL A 24 -2.25 0.28 2.97
CA VAL A 24 -1.44 0.23 1.75
C VAL A 24 -2.02 1.15 0.67
N ILE A 25 -3.34 1.11 0.44
CA ILE A 25 -4.03 1.98 -0.51
C ILE A 25 -3.86 3.45 -0.12
N SER A 26 -4.09 3.79 1.15
CA SER A 26 -3.95 5.16 1.66
C SER A 26 -2.52 5.68 1.52
N ALA A 27 -1.52 4.86 1.86
CA ALA A 27 -0.11 5.22 1.70
C ALA A 27 0.25 5.47 0.24
N ARG A 28 -0.23 4.60 -0.67
CA ARG A 28 0.02 4.76 -2.11
C ARG A 28 -0.69 6.00 -2.68
N ALA A 29 -1.94 6.23 -2.30
CA ALA A 29 -2.69 7.41 -2.73
C ALA A 29 -1.99 8.70 -2.30
N ARG A 30 -1.46 8.73 -1.07
CA ARG A 30 -0.65 9.84 -0.57
C ARG A 30 0.60 10.08 -1.42
N GLN A 31 1.37 9.03 -1.74
CA GLN A 31 2.54 9.15 -2.62
C GLN A 31 2.17 9.71 -3.99
N LEU A 32 1.02 9.31 -4.54
CA LEU A 32 0.54 9.81 -5.82
C LEU A 32 0.12 11.29 -5.73
N SER A 33 -0.52 11.70 -4.64
CA SER A 33 -0.89 13.12 -4.45
C SER A 33 0.31 14.03 -4.20
N GLU A 34 1.33 13.53 -3.50
CA GLU A 34 2.53 14.33 -3.19
C GLU A 34 3.41 14.58 -4.42
N ARG A 35 3.29 13.74 -5.46
CA ARG A 35 4.07 13.88 -6.70
C ARG A 35 3.63 15.05 -7.61
N LYS A 36 2.55 15.78 -7.28
CA LYS A 36 2.06 16.99 -7.98
C LYS A 36 2.24 16.96 -9.51
N ASP A 37 1.64 15.98 -10.18
CA ASP A 37 1.38 16.11 -11.61
C ASP A 37 0.15 16.99 -11.81
N ALA A 38 0.37 18.21 -12.29
CA ALA A 38 -0.61 19.29 -12.36
C ALA A 38 -1.81 19.07 -13.31
N GLU A 39 -1.83 17.96 -14.06
CA GLU A 39 -2.84 17.70 -15.12
C GLU A 39 -3.68 16.43 -14.91
N SER A 40 -3.58 15.76 -13.77
CA SER A 40 -4.34 14.52 -13.56
C SER A 40 -5.67 14.80 -12.87
N ASP A 41 -6.78 14.78 -13.63
CA ASP A 41 -8.16 14.68 -13.13
C ASP A 41 -8.24 13.70 -11.93
N GLU A 42 -8.31 14.26 -10.70
CA GLU A 42 -7.74 13.63 -9.51
C GLU A 42 -8.61 12.51 -8.95
N LYS A 43 -8.21 11.26 -9.23
CA LYS A 43 -8.72 10.05 -8.55
C LYS A 43 -7.59 9.21 -7.98
N TYR A 44 -6.80 9.80 -7.07
CA TYR A 44 -5.62 9.15 -6.47
C TYR A 44 -5.95 7.84 -5.77
N ILE A 45 -7.08 7.76 -5.10
CA ILE A 45 -7.55 6.53 -4.45
C ILE A 45 -7.77 5.45 -5.51
N SER A 46 -8.48 5.75 -6.59
CA SER A 46 -8.73 4.82 -7.69
C SER A 46 -7.44 4.31 -8.33
N LYS A 47 -6.48 5.21 -8.60
CA LYS A 47 -5.16 4.85 -9.13
C LYS A 47 -4.37 3.98 -8.15
N ALA A 48 -4.41 4.31 -6.86
CA ALA A 48 -3.76 3.53 -5.82
C ALA A 48 -4.33 2.11 -5.74
N VAL A 49 -5.64 1.95 -5.85
CA VAL A 49 -6.20 0.60 -5.84
C VAL A 49 -5.87 -0.16 -7.12
N GLU A 50 -5.86 0.49 -8.28
CA GLU A 50 -5.39 -0.13 -9.52
C GLU A 50 -3.93 -0.62 -9.40
N ASP A 51 -3.05 0.18 -8.80
CA ASP A 51 -1.66 -0.18 -8.57
C ASP A 51 -1.54 -1.42 -7.66
N VAL A 52 -2.32 -1.48 -6.58
CA VAL A 52 -2.38 -2.66 -5.69
C VAL A 52 -2.96 -3.86 -6.43
N GLN A 53 -4.05 -3.69 -7.17
CA GLN A 53 -4.67 -4.75 -7.96
C GLN A 53 -3.78 -5.30 -9.06
N LYS A 54 -2.88 -4.49 -9.63
CA LYS A 54 -1.91 -4.92 -10.63
C LYS A 54 -0.61 -5.46 -10.04
N GLY A 55 -0.43 -5.39 -8.71
CA GLY A 55 0.78 -5.85 -8.03
C GLY A 55 1.98 -4.94 -8.25
N ARG A 56 1.75 -3.67 -8.60
CA ARG A 56 2.81 -2.66 -8.73
C ARG A 56 3.35 -2.20 -7.38
N ILE A 57 2.68 -2.59 -6.28
CA ILE A 57 3.02 -2.26 -4.90
C ILE A 57 3.24 -3.56 -4.13
N SER A 58 4.36 -3.62 -3.41
CA SER A 58 4.59 -4.59 -2.34
C SER A 58 4.48 -3.88 -0.99
N TYR A 59 4.00 -4.58 0.03
CA TYR A 59 3.96 -4.08 1.40
C TYR A 59 4.82 -4.97 2.29
N ARG A 60 5.45 -4.37 3.30
CA ARG A 60 6.21 -5.06 4.34
C ARG A 60 5.90 -4.42 5.67
N ILE A 61 5.59 -5.25 6.67
CA ILE A 61 5.52 -4.80 8.06
C ILE A 61 6.96 -4.75 8.55
N VAL A 62 7.43 -3.55 8.91
CA VAL A 62 8.75 -3.35 9.50
C VAL A 62 8.51 -3.18 10.99
N ASP A 63 9.10 -4.06 11.79
CA ASP A 63 9.12 -3.87 13.24
C ASP A 63 10.00 -2.64 13.52
N PRO A 64 9.49 -1.61 14.23
CA PRO A 64 10.30 -0.45 14.59
C PRO A 64 11.45 -0.81 15.55
N ASN A 65 11.43 -1.98 16.20
CA ASN A 65 12.51 -2.43 17.05
C ASN A 65 13.32 -3.54 16.34
N PRO A 66 14.58 -3.29 15.94
CA PRO A 66 15.42 -4.35 15.42
C PRO A 66 15.66 -5.41 16.50
N PRO A 67 15.80 -6.70 16.14
CA PRO A 67 16.15 -7.73 17.10
C PRO A 67 17.47 -7.36 17.79
N GLU A 68 17.50 -7.42 19.12
CA GLU A 68 18.59 -6.95 20.00
C GLU A 68 19.97 -7.57 19.71
N ASN A 69 20.04 -8.58 18.83
CA ASN A 69 21.26 -9.33 18.51
C ASN A 69 22.22 -8.67 17.51
N GLU A 70 21.91 -7.51 16.92
CA GLU A 70 22.83 -6.79 16.02
C GLU A 70 23.48 -5.55 16.65
N ALA A 71 23.05 -5.12 17.84
CA ALA A 71 23.59 -3.95 18.54
C ALA A 71 24.89 -4.23 19.33
N ALA A 72 25.31 -5.49 19.45
CA ALA A 72 26.46 -5.88 20.26
C ALA A 72 27.77 -6.10 19.47
N ALA A 73 27.80 -5.75 18.18
CA ALA A 73 28.96 -5.98 17.30
C ALA A 73 29.49 -4.70 16.61
N GLN A 74 29.53 -3.59 17.35
CA GLN A 74 30.29 -2.38 16.97
C GLN A 74 31.21 -1.95 18.10
#